data_AF-A0A1E3R3I0-F1
#
_entry.id   AF-A0A1E3R3I0-F1
#
_cell.length_a   1.000
_cell.length_b   1.000
_cell.length_c   1.000
_cell.angle_alpha   90.00
_cell.angle_beta   90.00
_cell.angle_gamma   90.00
#
_symmetry.space_group_name_H-M   'P 1'
#
loop_
_entity.id
_entity.type
_entity.pdbx_description
1 polymer ?
#
loop_
_entity_poly.entity_id
_entity_poly.type
_entity_poly.pdbx_seq_one_letter_code
_entity_poly.pdbx_strand_id
1 'polypeptide(L)'
;MGIETEFGVTCTFHGHRRLSPDEVARYLFRRVVSWGRSSNVFLRNGARLYLDVGSHPEYATAECDSLTQLVTHDRAGERVLEDLLIDAEQRLADEGIGGDIYLFKNNTDSAGNSYGCHENYLIVRAGEFSRISDVLLPFLVTRQLICGAGKVLQTPKAATFCLSQRAEHIWEGVSSATTRSRPIINTRDEPHADAEKYRRLHVIVGDSNMCESTTMLKVGTASLVLEMIEAGIAFRDFSLDNPIRAIREVSHDLTGRRPVRLAGGRQASALDIQREYYSRAVEYLQSREPDTQIQQVVDLWGRQLDAVESQDFAKVDTE
;
A
#
# COMPACT_ATOMS: atom_id res chain seq x y z
N MET A 1 12.32 -6.34 2.32
CA MET A 1 10.99 -5.71 2.13
C MET A 1 9.98 -6.75 1.63
N GLY A 2 8.69 -6.52 1.82
CA GLY A 2 7.61 -7.40 1.36
C GLY A 2 6.27 -6.68 1.26
N ILE A 3 5.35 -7.20 0.44
CA ILE A 3 3.99 -6.68 0.26
C ILE A 3 2.97 -7.78 0.56
N GLU A 4 1.91 -7.42 1.27
CA GLU A 4 0.71 -8.23 1.48
C GLU A 4 -0.45 -7.58 0.72
N THR A 5 -1.01 -8.24 -0.29
CA THR A 5 -2.10 -7.69 -1.11
C THR A 5 -3.35 -8.54 -0.99
N GLU A 6 -4.42 -7.96 -0.45
CA GLU A 6 -5.77 -8.51 -0.47
C GLU A 6 -6.48 -8.16 -1.80
N PHE A 7 -7.19 -9.13 -2.36
CA PHE A 7 -7.96 -8.96 -3.60
C PHE A 7 -9.46 -8.96 -3.31
N GLY A 8 -10.16 -7.96 -3.83
CA GLY A 8 -11.62 -7.97 -3.89
C GLY A 8 -12.09 -9.08 -4.84
N VAL A 9 -13.16 -9.80 -4.50
CA VAL A 9 -13.68 -10.90 -5.32
C VAL A 9 -15.19 -10.81 -5.50
N THR A 10 -15.67 -11.05 -6.71
CA THR A 10 -17.11 -11.19 -6.98
C THR A 10 -17.37 -12.16 -8.12
N CYS A 11 -18.59 -12.71 -8.18
CA CYS A 11 -19.05 -13.51 -9.30
C CYS A 11 -20.42 -13.01 -9.74
N THR A 12 -20.56 -12.74 -11.04
CA THR A 12 -21.78 -12.18 -11.61
C THR A 12 -22.28 -12.99 -12.80
N PHE A 13 -23.58 -13.00 -13.02
CA PHE A 13 -24.21 -13.60 -14.18
C PHE A 13 -25.32 -12.64 -14.67
N HIS A 14 -25.22 -12.19 -15.92
CA HIS A 14 -26.10 -11.15 -16.49
C HIS A 14 -26.25 -9.89 -15.60
N GLY A 15 -25.15 -9.40 -15.05
CA GLY A 15 -25.14 -8.18 -14.22
C GLY A 15 -25.66 -8.36 -12.79
N HIS A 16 -26.08 -9.56 -12.40
CA HIS A 16 -26.51 -9.87 -11.05
C HIS A 16 -25.49 -10.73 -10.33
N ARG A 17 -25.30 -10.49 -9.03
CA ARG A 17 -24.43 -11.33 -8.19
C ARG A 17 -24.94 -12.76 -8.21
N ARG A 18 -24.08 -13.70 -8.59
CA ARG A 18 -24.41 -15.12 -8.71
C ARG A 18 -24.01 -15.92 -7.48
N LEU A 19 -22.81 -15.67 -6.97
CA LEU A 19 -22.24 -16.30 -5.78
C LEU A 19 -21.82 -15.23 -4.77
N SER A 20 -21.87 -15.56 -3.49
CA SER A 20 -21.28 -14.74 -2.43
C SER A 20 -19.75 -14.75 -2.52
N PRO A 21 -19.05 -13.71 -2.01
CA PRO A 21 -17.58 -13.69 -1.98
C PRO A 21 -16.98 -14.94 -1.33
N ASP A 22 -17.57 -15.43 -0.23
CA ASP A 22 -17.15 -16.66 0.44
C ASP A 22 -17.25 -17.91 -0.45
N GLU A 23 -18.31 -18.02 -1.25
CA GLU A 23 -18.46 -19.14 -2.19
C GLU A 23 -17.42 -19.04 -3.30
N VAL A 24 -17.21 -17.86 -3.88
CA VAL A 24 -16.19 -17.66 -4.93
C VAL A 24 -14.80 -17.96 -4.39
N ALA A 25 -14.47 -17.48 -3.19
CA ALA A 25 -13.21 -17.76 -2.51
C ALA A 25 -12.98 -19.28 -2.32
N ARG A 26 -14.02 -20.04 -1.98
CA ARG A 26 -13.94 -21.51 -1.91
C ARG A 26 -13.68 -22.15 -3.27
N TYR A 27 -14.28 -21.64 -4.35
CA TYR A 27 -14.00 -22.13 -5.71
C TYR A 27 -12.57 -21.84 -6.15
N LEU A 28 -12.06 -20.64 -5.87
CA LEU A 28 -10.67 -20.25 -6.13
C LEU A 28 -9.69 -21.16 -5.37
N PHE A 29 -9.90 -21.33 -4.06
CA PHE A 29 -8.97 -22.07 -3.20
C PHE A 29 -9.16 -23.59 -3.20
N ARG A 30 -10.13 -24.14 -3.93
CA ARG A 30 -10.33 -25.60 -4.01
C ARG A 30 -9.05 -26.32 -4.46
N ARG A 31 -8.32 -25.77 -5.44
CA ARG A 31 -7.02 -26.28 -5.91
C ARG A 31 -5.92 -26.09 -4.87
N VAL A 32 -5.91 -24.96 -4.17
CA VAL A 32 -4.94 -24.67 -3.12
C VAL A 32 -5.08 -25.65 -1.96
N VAL A 33 -6.31 -25.91 -1.53
CA VAL A 33 -6.61 -26.89 -0.47
C VAL A 33 -6.24 -28.31 -0.90
N SER A 34 -6.43 -28.68 -2.18
CA SER A 34 -5.99 -30.00 -2.65
C SER A 34 -4.47 -30.16 -2.67
N TRP A 35 -3.72 -29.07 -2.92
CA TRP A 35 -2.26 -29.06 -2.86
C TRP A 35 -1.70 -29.10 -1.44
N GLY A 36 -2.21 -28.23 -0.56
CA GLY A 36 -1.61 -27.95 0.75
C GLY A 36 -2.41 -28.43 1.96
N ARG A 37 -3.60 -29.04 1.75
CA ARG A 37 -4.57 -29.41 2.80
C ARG A 37 -5.05 -28.25 3.68
N SER A 38 -4.79 -27.02 3.27
CA SER A 38 -5.04 -25.78 4.00
C SER A 38 -5.38 -24.67 3.00
N SER A 39 -6.22 -23.71 3.40
CA SER A 39 -6.46 -22.47 2.66
C SER A 39 -5.38 -21.41 2.93
N ASN A 40 -4.28 -21.80 3.58
CA ASN A 40 -3.10 -20.99 3.87
C ASN A 40 -1.87 -21.83 3.57
N VAL A 41 -1.13 -21.46 2.52
CA VAL A 41 -0.01 -22.23 1.99
C VAL A 41 1.16 -21.33 1.63
N PHE A 42 2.36 -21.91 1.63
CA PHE A 42 3.54 -21.31 1.01
C PHE A 42 3.73 -21.88 -0.40
N LEU A 43 3.99 -21.01 -1.35
CA LEU A 43 4.20 -21.33 -2.75
C LEU A 43 5.68 -21.61 -3.04
N ARG A 44 5.96 -22.22 -4.19
CA ARG A 44 7.34 -22.56 -4.60
C ARG A 44 8.26 -21.34 -4.78
N ASN A 45 7.68 -20.18 -5.07
CA ASN A 45 8.42 -18.92 -5.17
C ASN A 45 8.64 -18.25 -3.80
N GLY A 46 8.32 -18.92 -2.68
CA GLY A 46 8.49 -18.40 -1.32
C GLY A 46 7.35 -17.51 -0.83
N ALA A 47 6.44 -17.09 -1.70
CA ALA A 47 5.28 -16.29 -1.30
C ALA A 47 4.29 -17.11 -0.47
N ARG A 48 3.47 -16.41 0.33
CA ARG A 48 2.37 -17.01 1.08
C ARG A 48 1.04 -16.62 0.43
N LEU A 49 0.19 -17.62 0.21
CA LEU A 49 -1.15 -17.43 -0.36
C LEU A 49 -2.18 -17.96 0.63
N TYR A 50 -3.14 -17.12 1.01
CA TYR A 50 -4.16 -17.50 1.98
C TYR A 50 -5.49 -16.77 1.80
N LEU A 51 -6.52 -17.22 2.51
CA LEU A 51 -7.77 -16.47 2.68
C LEU A 51 -7.70 -15.69 3.99
N ASP A 52 -7.78 -14.36 3.91
CA ASP A 52 -7.81 -13.49 5.08
C ASP A 52 -9.24 -13.26 5.59
N VAL A 53 -9.37 -12.46 6.66
CA VAL A 53 -10.65 -12.08 7.26
C VAL A 53 -11.57 -11.44 6.22
N GLY A 54 -12.79 -11.97 6.11
CA GLY A 54 -13.74 -11.53 5.07
C GLY A 54 -13.62 -12.30 3.75
N SER A 55 -12.84 -13.38 3.73
CA SER A 55 -12.69 -14.29 2.58
C SER A 55 -12.02 -13.65 1.36
N HIS A 56 -11.24 -12.58 1.55
CA HIS A 56 -10.40 -12.03 0.49
C HIS A 56 -9.22 -12.98 0.25
N PRO A 57 -8.95 -13.37 -1.01
CA PRO A 57 -7.66 -13.93 -1.39
C PRO A 57 -6.56 -12.93 -1.06
N GLU A 58 -5.55 -13.36 -0.32
CA GLU A 58 -4.39 -12.56 0.02
C GLU A 58 -3.11 -13.24 -0.45
N TYR A 59 -2.29 -12.47 -1.17
CA TYR A 59 -0.96 -12.87 -1.58
C TYR A 59 0.08 -11.99 -0.86
N ALA A 60 0.91 -12.63 -0.04
CA ALA A 60 2.07 -12.02 0.59
C ALA A 60 3.34 -12.43 -0.16
N THR A 61 4.10 -11.46 -0.66
CA THR A 61 5.33 -11.71 -1.41
C THR A 61 6.34 -12.49 -0.56
N ALA A 62 7.25 -13.19 -1.21
CA ALA A 62 8.49 -13.61 -0.55
C ALA A 62 9.28 -12.37 -0.08
N GLU A 63 10.24 -12.58 0.83
CA GLU A 63 11.17 -11.53 1.25
C GLU A 63 12.04 -11.10 0.08
N CYS A 64 12.04 -9.80 -0.22
CA CYS A 64 12.83 -9.21 -1.30
C CYS A 64 13.87 -8.24 -0.76
N ASP A 65 15.06 -8.20 -1.37
CA ASP A 65 16.16 -7.30 -1.00
C ASP A 65 16.42 -6.19 -2.04
N SER A 66 15.67 -6.18 -3.14
CA SER A 66 15.67 -5.10 -4.14
C SER A 66 14.26 -4.73 -4.59
N LEU A 67 14.08 -3.50 -5.09
CA LEU A 67 12.77 -2.98 -5.51
C LEU A 67 12.25 -3.73 -6.74
N THR A 68 13.11 -3.98 -7.73
CA THR A 68 12.72 -4.75 -8.93
C THR A 68 12.26 -6.16 -8.56
N GLN A 69 12.93 -6.83 -7.62
CA GLN A 69 12.49 -8.14 -7.15
C GLN A 69 11.12 -8.06 -6.48
N LEU A 70 10.91 -7.07 -5.61
CA LEU A 70 9.62 -6.89 -4.93
C LEU A 70 8.47 -6.66 -5.92
N VAL A 71 8.65 -5.73 -6.87
CA VAL A 71 7.65 -5.45 -7.91
C VAL A 71 7.37 -6.70 -8.75
N THR A 72 8.42 -7.46 -9.09
CA THR A 72 8.27 -8.73 -9.82
C THR A 72 7.46 -9.75 -9.01
N HIS A 73 7.70 -9.87 -7.70
CA HIS A 73 6.96 -10.78 -6.83
C HIS A 73 5.49 -10.36 -6.65
N ASP A 74 5.22 -9.07 -6.52
CA ASP A 74 3.86 -8.52 -6.43
C ASP A 74 3.07 -8.81 -7.73
N ARG A 75 3.70 -8.62 -8.89
CA ARG A 75 3.10 -8.96 -10.20
C ARG A 75 2.95 -10.46 -10.40
N ALA A 76 3.87 -11.28 -9.89
CA ALA A 76 3.70 -12.72 -9.88
C ALA A 76 2.47 -13.15 -9.07
N GLY A 77 2.14 -12.43 -7.99
CA GLY A 77 0.90 -12.64 -7.23
C GLY A 77 -0.35 -12.47 -8.09
N GLU A 78 -0.42 -11.41 -8.88
CA GLU A 78 -1.54 -11.19 -9.81
C GLU A 78 -1.70 -12.36 -10.80
N ARG A 79 -0.60 -12.88 -11.35
CA ARG A 79 -0.63 -14.04 -12.27
C ARG A 79 -1.07 -15.33 -11.59
N VAL A 80 -0.61 -15.58 -10.36
CA VAL A 80 -1.06 -16.73 -9.58
C VAL A 80 -2.56 -16.66 -9.32
N LEU A 81 -3.09 -15.48 -8.99
CA LEU A 81 -4.51 -15.29 -8.74
C LEU A 81 -5.35 -15.38 -10.03
N GLU A 82 -4.82 -14.89 -11.15
CA GLU A 82 -5.42 -15.04 -12.49
C GLU A 82 -5.54 -16.53 -12.89
N ASP A 83 -4.49 -17.34 -12.67
CA ASP A 83 -4.54 -18.78 -12.93
C ASP A 83 -5.62 -19.48 -12.07
N LEU A 84 -5.74 -19.10 -10.79
CA LEU A 84 -6.77 -19.64 -9.90
C LEU A 84 -8.18 -19.25 -10.33
N LEU A 85 -8.35 -18.04 -10.88
CA LEU A 85 -9.60 -17.54 -11.44
C LEU A 85 -10.01 -18.39 -12.66
N ILE A 86 -9.11 -18.57 -13.62
CA ILE A 86 -9.38 -19.37 -14.84
C ILE A 86 -9.81 -20.79 -14.46
N ASP A 87 -9.08 -21.41 -13.54
CA ASP A 87 -9.44 -22.74 -13.02
C ASP A 87 -10.81 -22.78 -12.32
N ALA A 88 -11.16 -21.72 -11.59
CA ALA A 88 -12.43 -21.64 -10.87
C ALA A 88 -13.60 -21.46 -11.83
N GLU A 89 -13.46 -20.64 -12.88
CA GLU A 89 -14.47 -20.48 -13.92
C GLU A 89 -14.71 -21.77 -14.71
N GLN A 90 -13.64 -22.49 -15.06
CA GLN A 90 -13.77 -23.80 -15.72
C GLN A 90 -14.57 -24.78 -14.84
N ARG A 91 -14.30 -24.80 -13.52
CA ARG A 91 -15.06 -25.65 -12.57
C ARG A 91 -16.52 -25.24 -12.47
N LEU A 92 -16.81 -23.93 -12.44
CA LEU A 92 -18.20 -23.45 -12.44
C LEU A 92 -18.93 -23.90 -13.71
N ALA A 93 -18.29 -23.77 -14.87
CA ALA A 93 -18.83 -24.23 -16.14
C ALA A 93 -19.09 -25.74 -16.17
N ASP A 94 -18.13 -26.56 -15.69
CA ASP A 94 -18.27 -28.02 -15.59
C ASP A 94 -19.43 -28.44 -14.68
N GLU A 95 -19.69 -27.68 -13.62
CA GLU A 95 -20.83 -27.87 -12.71
C GLU A 95 -22.15 -27.28 -13.25
N GLY A 96 -22.16 -26.72 -14.47
CA GLY A 96 -23.33 -26.10 -15.09
C GLY A 96 -23.74 -24.76 -14.47
N ILE A 97 -22.84 -24.12 -13.72
CA ILE A 97 -23.05 -22.83 -13.07
C ILE A 97 -22.46 -21.75 -13.98
N GLY A 98 -23.34 -21.02 -14.68
CA GLY A 98 -22.92 -19.83 -15.42
C GLY A 98 -22.57 -18.67 -14.47
N GLY A 99 -21.45 -18.00 -14.75
CA GLY A 99 -21.02 -16.78 -14.06
C GLY A 99 -19.57 -16.42 -14.37
N ASP A 100 -19.29 -15.13 -14.42
CA ASP A 100 -17.94 -14.58 -14.59
C ASP A 100 -17.40 -14.19 -13.21
N ILE A 101 -16.16 -14.59 -12.91
CA ILE A 101 -15.45 -14.22 -11.69
C ILE A 101 -14.59 -12.99 -11.96
N TYR A 102 -14.62 -12.02 -11.04
CA TYR A 102 -13.74 -10.86 -11.09
C TYR A 102 -12.90 -10.79 -9.83
N LEU A 103 -11.61 -10.52 -10.02
CA LEU A 103 -10.65 -10.17 -8.98
C LEU A 103 -10.21 -8.73 -9.15
N PHE A 104 -10.19 -7.98 -8.05
CA PHE A 104 -9.84 -6.57 -8.03
C PHE A 104 -8.65 -6.32 -7.11
N LYS A 105 -7.55 -5.84 -7.68
CA LYS A 105 -6.44 -5.27 -6.92
C LYS A 105 -6.73 -3.78 -6.68
N ASN A 106 -7.61 -3.53 -5.73
CA ASN A 106 -7.99 -2.22 -5.23
C ASN A 106 -8.12 -2.28 -3.70
N ASN A 107 -8.79 -1.32 -3.06
CA ASN A 107 -8.89 -1.30 -1.59
C ASN A 107 -10.30 -1.16 -1.03
N THR A 108 -11.31 -0.99 -1.89
CA THR A 108 -12.68 -0.79 -1.43
C THR A 108 -13.70 -1.40 -2.38
N ASP A 109 -14.79 -1.93 -1.84
CA ASP A 109 -15.93 -2.38 -2.64
C ASP A 109 -17.07 -1.35 -2.65
N SER A 110 -18.11 -1.63 -3.44
CA SER A 110 -19.30 -0.77 -3.53
C SER A 110 -20.18 -0.79 -2.28
N ALA A 111 -19.96 -1.73 -1.35
CA ALA A 111 -20.64 -1.79 -0.06
C ALA A 111 -19.93 -0.94 1.01
N GLY A 112 -18.79 -0.35 0.68
CA GLY A 112 -18.00 0.48 1.60
C GLY A 112 -17.05 -0.33 2.48
N ASN A 113 -16.89 -1.63 2.24
CA ASN A 113 -15.84 -2.42 2.89
C ASN A 113 -14.47 -2.00 2.34
N SER A 114 -13.43 -2.20 3.13
CA SER A 114 -12.05 -1.95 2.70
C SER A 114 -11.11 -3.04 3.15
N TYR A 115 -10.19 -3.37 2.25
CA TYR A 115 -9.13 -4.38 2.33
C TYR A 115 -7.78 -3.74 1.95
N GLY A 116 -6.67 -4.33 2.40
CA GLY A 116 -5.37 -3.68 2.45
C GLY A 116 -4.39 -4.09 1.34
N CYS A 117 -3.46 -3.16 1.06
CA CYS A 117 -2.13 -3.49 0.55
C CYS A 117 -1.15 -3.05 1.63
N HIS A 118 -0.55 -4.00 2.36
CA HIS A 118 0.37 -3.71 3.42
C HIS A 118 1.82 -3.83 2.95
N GLU A 119 2.66 -2.95 3.48
CA GLU A 119 4.09 -2.91 3.21
C GLU A 119 4.85 -3.35 4.46
N ASN A 120 5.88 -4.16 4.26
CA ASN A 120 6.72 -4.69 5.31
C ASN A 120 8.19 -4.31 5.06
N TYR A 121 8.79 -3.63 6.03
CA TYR A 121 10.20 -3.22 5.99
C TYR A 121 10.95 -3.85 7.15
N LEU A 122 12.11 -4.45 6.85
CA LEU A 122 13.05 -4.88 7.88
C LEU A 122 13.85 -3.65 8.31
N ILE A 123 13.81 -3.31 9.59
CA ILE A 123 14.57 -2.19 10.17
C ILE A 123 15.47 -2.69 11.29
N VAL A 124 16.57 -1.99 11.52
CA VAL A 124 17.49 -2.31 12.62
C VAL A 124 16.83 -1.98 13.96
N ARG A 125 17.00 -2.86 14.95
CA ARG A 125 16.55 -2.63 16.33
C ARG A 125 17.54 -1.69 17.05
N ALA A 126 17.58 -0.44 16.62
CA ALA A 126 18.39 0.62 17.23
C ALA A 126 17.50 1.78 17.70
N GLY A 127 17.79 2.32 18.89
CA GLY A 127 17.07 3.45 19.44
C GLY A 127 15.60 3.18 19.79
N GLU A 128 14.85 4.27 19.99
CA GLU A 128 13.42 4.23 20.29
C GLU A 128 12.58 4.23 19.01
N PHE A 129 11.63 3.31 18.89
CA PHE A 129 10.75 3.20 17.73
C PHE A 129 9.93 4.48 17.47
N SER A 130 9.61 5.22 18.54
CA SER A 130 8.91 6.52 18.47
C SER A 130 9.59 7.49 17.52
N ARG A 131 10.94 7.54 17.51
CA ARG A 131 11.70 8.42 16.62
C ARG A 131 11.49 8.10 15.15
N ILE A 132 11.40 6.81 14.83
CA ILE A 132 11.10 6.36 13.46
C ILE A 132 9.67 6.77 13.11
N SER A 133 8.70 6.51 14.00
CA SER A 133 7.30 6.86 13.72
C SER A 133 7.07 8.37 13.60
N ASP A 134 7.76 9.19 14.40
CA ASP A 134 7.58 10.65 14.40
C ASP A 134 8.01 11.28 13.06
N VAL A 135 9.07 10.76 12.45
CA VAL A 135 9.51 11.16 11.11
C VAL A 135 8.66 10.50 10.04
N LEU A 136 8.38 9.20 10.15
CA LEU A 136 7.73 8.46 9.07
C LEU A 136 6.25 8.82 8.91
N LEU A 137 5.54 9.15 9.99
CA LEU A 137 4.09 9.37 9.96
C LEU A 137 3.67 10.56 9.06
N PRO A 138 4.28 11.76 9.14
CA PRO A 138 3.96 12.85 8.22
C PRO A 138 4.27 12.52 6.76
N PHE A 139 5.36 11.78 6.50
CA PHE A 139 5.69 11.30 5.16
C PHE A 139 4.58 10.37 4.64
N LEU A 140 4.20 9.34 5.40
CA LEU A 140 3.17 8.37 5.00
C LEU A 140 1.80 9.00 4.76
N VAL A 141 1.40 9.97 5.59
CA VAL A 141 0.13 10.72 5.41
C VAL A 141 0.10 11.49 4.10
N THR A 142 1.24 12.04 3.67
CA THR A 142 1.35 12.90 2.49
C THR A 142 1.75 12.15 1.22
N ARG A 143 2.29 10.93 1.36
CA ARG A 143 2.74 10.06 0.24
C ARG A 143 1.62 9.71 -0.74
N GLN A 144 0.35 9.78 -0.34
CA GLN A 144 -0.78 9.60 -1.26
C GLN A 144 -0.80 10.61 -2.43
N LEU A 145 -0.11 11.76 -2.31
CA LEU A 145 0.10 12.68 -3.44
C LEU A 145 0.87 12.03 -4.59
N ILE A 146 1.81 11.14 -4.26
CA ILE A 146 2.72 10.57 -5.26
C ILE A 146 2.34 9.14 -5.64
N CYS A 147 1.60 8.41 -4.81
CA CYS A 147 1.29 7.00 -5.06
C CYS A 147 -0.17 6.59 -4.79
N GLY A 148 -1.10 7.55 -4.70
CA GLY A 148 -2.53 7.25 -4.55
C GLY A 148 -3.10 6.57 -5.79
N ALA A 149 -3.99 5.58 -5.62
CA ALA A 149 -4.59 4.85 -6.74
C ALA A 149 -5.86 5.53 -7.29
N GLY A 150 -6.33 6.60 -6.64
CA GLY A 150 -7.53 7.33 -7.02
C GLY A 150 -8.83 6.64 -6.61
N LYS A 151 -9.83 7.44 -6.23
CA LYS A 151 -11.20 6.98 -5.95
C LYS A 151 -12.22 8.04 -6.30
N VAL A 152 -13.32 7.65 -6.93
CA VAL A 152 -14.54 8.47 -6.94
C VAL A 152 -15.33 8.15 -5.68
N LEU A 153 -15.28 9.06 -4.70
CA LEU A 153 -16.04 8.95 -3.46
C LEU A 153 -17.43 9.58 -3.65
N GLN A 154 -18.47 8.78 -3.44
CA GLN A 154 -19.84 9.27 -3.41
C GLN A 154 -20.13 9.88 -2.03
N THR A 155 -20.38 11.19 -1.98
CA THR A 155 -20.87 11.87 -0.78
C THR A 155 -22.35 12.19 -0.92
N PRO A 156 -23.09 12.48 0.18
CA PRO A 156 -24.48 12.91 0.09
C PRO A 156 -24.71 14.15 -0.77
N LYS A 157 -23.67 14.96 -1.02
CA LYS A 157 -23.76 16.19 -1.81
C LYS A 157 -23.39 15.97 -3.27
N ALA A 158 -22.29 15.26 -3.54
CA ALA A 158 -21.75 15.03 -4.87
C ALA A 158 -20.72 13.90 -4.86
N ALA A 159 -20.45 13.34 -6.04
CA ALA A 159 -19.26 12.53 -6.28
C ALA A 159 -18.02 13.44 -6.28
N THR A 160 -16.93 13.01 -5.66
CA THR A 160 -15.65 13.74 -5.61
C THR A 160 -14.51 12.79 -5.88
N PHE A 161 -13.51 13.23 -6.63
CA PHE A 161 -12.29 12.46 -6.83
C PHE A 161 -11.33 12.68 -5.66
N CYS A 162 -10.85 11.58 -5.09
CA CYS A 162 -9.89 11.55 -4.00
C CYS A 162 -8.62 10.83 -4.46
N LEU A 163 -7.47 11.21 -3.92
CA LEU A 163 -6.17 10.61 -4.25
C LEU A 163 -6.07 9.17 -3.75
N SER A 164 -6.53 8.90 -2.52
CA SER A 164 -6.39 7.58 -1.89
C SER A 164 -7.74 6.88 -1.71
N GLN A 165 -7.75 5.58 -2.01
CA GLN A 165 -8.87 4.69 -1.69
C GLN A 165 -8.94 4.35 -0.19
N ARG A 166 -7.79 4.34 0.50
CA ARG A 166 -7.65 3.94 1.91
C ARG A 166 -7.92 5.04 2.93
N ALA A 167 -7.70 6.32 2.58
CA ALA A 167 -7.72 7.43 3.54
C ALA A 167 -8.99 7.52 4.43
N GLU A 168 -10.18 7.23 3.90
CA GLU A 168 -11.44 7.23 4.66
C GLU A 168 -11.58 6.05 5.64
N HIS A 169 -10.75 5.02 5.48
CA HIS A 169 -10.83 3.76 6.22
C HIS A 169 -9.71 3.58 7.26
N ILE A 170 -8.87 4.60 7.45
CA ILE A 170 -7.81 4.67 8.47
C ILE A 170 -8.36 5.41 9.70
N TRP A 171 -8.09 4.88 10.90
CA TRP A 171 -8.67 5.38 12.15
C TRP A 171 -7.66 5.70 13.25
N GLU A 172 -6.45 5.12 13.20
CA GLU A 172 -5.39 5.41 14.17
C GLU A 172 -4.06 5.75 13.48
N GLY A 173 -3.20 6.51 14.15
CA GLY A 173 -1.88 6.84 13.62
C GLY A 173 -0.93 5.66 13.79
N VAL A 174 -0.85 5.14 15.01
CA VAL A 174 0.07 4.07 15.41
C VAL A 174 -0.67 3.15 16.38
N SER A 175 -0.68 1.84 16.12
CA SER A 175 -1.41 0.85 16.93
C SER A 175 -0.89 -0.56 16.69
N SER A 176 -1.11 -1.50 17.60
CA SER A 176 -0.76 -2.91 17.40
C SER A 176 -1.90 -3.75 16.80
N ALA A 177 -3.14 -3.23 16.81
CA ALA A 177 -4.30 -3.92 16.25
C ALA A 177 -4.45 -3.63 14.75
N THR A 178 -4.75 -4.65 13.94
CA THR A 178 -4.89 -4.52 12.48
C THR A 178 -6.35 -4.44 12.02
N THR A 179 -7.29 -5.08 12.72
CA THR A 179 -8.66 -5.29 12.23
C THR A 179 -9.70 -4.28 12.73
N ARG A 180 -9.54 -3.69 13.94
CA ARG A 180 -10.49 -2.70 14.50
C ARG A 180 -10.02 -1.25 14.41
N SER A 181 -8.72 -1.00 14.58
CA SER A 181 -8.17 0.35 14.65
C SER A 181 -7.50 0.83 13.36
N ARG A 182 -7.11 -0.07 12.46
CA ARG A 182 -6.45 0.23 11.16
C ARG A 182 -5.47 1.42 11.27
N PRO A 183 -4.35 1.25 12.00
CA PRO A 183 -3.38 2.33 12.20
C PRO A 183 -2.65 2.71 10.91
N ILE A 184 -1.94 3.83 10.82
CA ILE A 184 -1.04 4.07 9.68
C ILE A 184 0.20 3.16 9.78
N ILE A 185 0.77 3.06 10.99
CA ILE A 185 1.90 2.19 11.33
C ILE A 185 1.44 1.14 12.34
N ASN A 186 1.59 -0.13 12.00
CA ASN A 186 1.35 -1.23 12.93
C ASN A 186 2.60 -1.54 13.76
N THR A 187 2.43 -1.65 15.09
CA THR A 187 3.52 -1.85 16.06
C THR A 187 3.63 -3.26 16.59
N ARG A 188 2.99 -4.25 15.96
CA ARG A 188 3.12 -5.66 16.34
C ARG A 188 4.56 -6.11 16.16
N ASP A 189 5.17 -6.58 17.24
CA ASP A 189 6.59 -6.96 17.26
C ASP A 189 6.79 -8.44 16.86
N GLU A 190 6.50 -8.75 15.59
CA GLU A 190 6.71 -10.06 14.97
C GLU A 190 7.72 -9.93 13.81
N PRO A 191 9.03 -9.94 14.10
CA PRO A 191 10.05 -9.55 13.13
C PRO A 191 10.29 -10.58 12.01
N HIS A 192 9.92 -11.85 12.22
CA HIS A 192 10.28 -12.98 11.35
C HIS A 192 11.80 -13.05 11.03
N ALA A 193 12.60 -12.51 11.95
CA ALA A 193 14.05 -12.45 11.92
C ALA A 193 14.57 -12.53 13.36
N ASP A 194 15.88 -12.41 13.55
CA ASP A 194 16.50 -12.30 14.88
C ASP A 194 15.92 -11.09 15.64
N ALA A 195 15.13 -11.38 16.68
CA ALA A 195 14.37 -10.39 17.43
C ALA A 195 15.26 -9.45 18.26
N GLU A 196 16.52 -9.79 18.49
CA GLU A 196 17.47 -8.89 19.16
C GLU A 196 18.02 -7.83 18.19
N LYS A 197 18.07 -8.16 16.89
CA LYS A 197 18.71 -7.32 15.87
C LYS A 197 17.74 -6.51 15.04
N TYR A 198 16.52 -7.01 14.83
CA TYR A 198 15.61 -6.43 13.85
C TYR A 198 14.19 -6.22 14.38
N ARG A 199 13.45 -5.38 13.66
CA ARG A 199 11.99 -5.23 13.75
C ARG A 199 11.41 -5.33 12.33
N ARG A 200 10.17 -5.80 12.25
CA ARG A 200 9.36 -5.67 11.03
C ARG A 200 8.45 -4.48 11.19
N LEU A 201 8.72 -3.42 10.44
CA LEU A 201 7.84 -2.26 10.34
C LEU A 201 6.72 -2.60 9.35
N HIS A 202 5.48 -2.58 9.84
CA HIS A 202 4.29 -2.92 9.06
C HIS A 202 3.46 -1.67 8.81
N VAL A 203 3.29 -1.29 7.54
CA VAL A 203 2.59 -0.08 7.10
C VAL A 203 1.35 -0.48 6.34
N ILE A 204 0.18 0.06 6.71
CA ILE A 204 -1.11 -0.39 6.14
C ILE A 204 -1.92 0.72 5.44
N VAL A 205 -1.29 1.88 5.27
CA VAL A 205 -1.91 3.10 4.74
C VAL A 205 -1.92 3.16 3.21
N GLY A 206 -1.05 2.39 2.54
CA GLY A 206 -0.89 2.42 1.09
C GLY A 206 -2.09 1.85 0.35
N ASP A 207 -2.39 2.44 -0.80
CA ASP A 207 -3.32 1.85 -1.76
C ASP A 207 -2.67 0.66 -2.50
N SER A 208 -3.49 -0.22 -3.05
CA SER A 208 -3.10 -1.24 -4.03
C SER A 208 -2.84 -0.56 -5.37
N ASN A 209 -1.65 -0.69 -5.94
CA ASN A 209 -1.29 -0.02 -7.20
C ASN A 209 -1.18 -1.04 -8.34
N MET A 210 -1.76 -0.71 -9.50
CA MET A 210 -1.66 -1.50 -10.72
C MET A 210 -0.39 -1.21 -11.53
N CYS A 211 0.04 0.06 -11.52
CA CYS A 211 1.25 0.47 -12.24
C CYS A 211 2.50 0.06 -11.46
N GLU A 212 3.43 -0.58 -12.15
CA GLU A 212 4.70 -1.05 -11.59
C GLU A 212 5.57 0.12 -11.12
N SER A 213 5.59 1.22 -11.87
CA SER A 213 6.30 2.46 -11.53
C SER A 213 5.74 3.09 -10.25
N THR A 214 4.41 3.18 -10.12
CA THR A 214 3.78 3.64 -8.87
C THR A 214 4.11 2.74 -7.67
N THR A 215 4.09 1.41 -7.83
CA THR A 215 4.49 0.47 -6.75
C THR A 215 5.95 0.68 -6.35
N MET A 216 6.84 0.84 -7.34
CA MET A 216 8.25 1.12 -7.11
C MET A 216 8.46 2.45 -6.38
N LEU A 217 7.73 3.50 -6.78
CA LEU A 217 7.78 4.81 -6.12
C LEU A 217 7.28 4.72 -4.67
N LYS A 218 6.15 4.04 -4.43
CA LYS A 218 5.56 3.85 -3.09
C LYS A 218 6.55 3.23 -2.12
N VAL A 219 7.16 2.11 -2.50
CA VAL A 219 8.06 1.35 -1.63
C VAL A 219 9.45 1.97 -1.59
N GLY A 220 9.96 2.41 -2.74
CA GLY A 220 11.30 2.98 -2.86
C GLY A 220 11.47 4.26 -2.05
N THR A 221 10.49 5.17 -2.11
CA THR A 221 10.54 6.41 -1.31
C THR A 221 10.49 6.12 0.18
N ALA A 222 9.63 5.20 0.62
CA ALA A 222 9.57 4.79 2.03
C ALA A 222 10.87 4.10 2.50
N SER A 223 11.43 3.20 1.70
CA SER A 223 12.72 2.56 1.98
C SER A 223 13.84 3.59 2.11
N LEU A 224 13.88 4.59 1.22
CA LEU A 224 14.88 5.65 1.26
C LEU A 224 14.72 6.58 2.48
N VAL A 225 13.48 6.90 2.87
CA VAL A 225 13.21 7.66 4.11
C VAL A 225 13.68 6.87 5.34
N LEU A 226 13.41 5.56 5.39
CA LEU A 226 13.88 4.70 6.48
C LEU A 226 15.42 4.64 6.53
N GLU A 227 16.07 4.49 5.38
CA GLU A 227 17.53 4.51 5.27
C GLU A 227 18.12 5.83 5.80
N MET A 228 17.53 6.97 5.42
CA MET A 228 17.94 8.29 5.93
C MET A 228 17.75 8.43 7.45
N ILE A 229 16.66 7.89 8.01
CA ILE A 229 16.42 7.86 9.46
C ILE A 229 17.50 7.03 10.16
N GLU A 230 17.82 5.85 9.64
CA GLU A 230 18.86 4.97 10.19
C GLU A 230 20.26 5.58 10.08
N ALA A 231 20.52 6.35 9.01
CA ALA A 231 21.75 7.12 8.82
C ALA A 231 21.84 8.38 9.72
N GLY A 232 20.79 8.69 10.49
CA GLY A 232 20.76 9.84 11.40
C GLY A 232 20.58 11.19 10.71
N ILE A 233 20.03 11.21 9.48
CA ILE A 233 19.69 12.45 8.79
C ILE A 233 18.58 13.17 9.56
N ALA A 234 18.79 14.45 9.83
CA ALA A 234 17.82 15.27 10.54
C ALA A 234 16.70 15.73 9.59
N PHE A 235 15.46 15.51 10.02
CA PHE A 235 14.27 16.00 9.33
C PHE A 235 13.66 17.19 10.07
N ARG A 236 13.02 18.08 9.31
CA ARG A 236 12.16 19.10 9.89
C ARG A 236 10.99 18.43 10.61
N ASP A 237 10.67 18.91 11.80
CA ASP A 237 9.53 18.39 12.57
C ASP A 237 8.19 18.79 11.93
N PHE A 238 7.54 17.80 11.31
CA PHE A 238 6.20 17.89 10.74
C PHE A 238 5.15 17.08 11.53
N SER A 239 5.39 16.87 12.83
CA SER A 239 4.43 16.21 13.71
C SER A 239 3.01 16.75 13.49
N LEU A 240 2.09 15.87 13.10
CA LEU A 240 0.72 16.23 12.76
C LEU A 240 -0.10 16.39 14.03
N ASP A 241 -0.92 17.44 14.12
CA ASP A 241 -1.84 17.65 15.25
C ASP A 241 -2.87 16.50 15.34
N ASN A 242 -3.39 16.08 14.19
CA ASN A 242 -4.26 14.92 14.07
C ASN A 242 -4.00 14.19 12.74
N PRO A 243 -3.24 13.08 12.75
CA PRO A 243 -2.91 12.31 11.54
C PRO A 243 -4.14 11.80 10.77
N ILE A 244 -5.24 11.48 11.46
CA ILE A 244 -6.46 10.91 10.85
C ILE A 244 -7.29 11.95 10.13
N ARG A 245 -7.31 13.15 10.68
CA ARG A 245 -7.89 14.29 9.98
C ARG A 245 -7.02 14.67 8.78
N ALA A 246 -5.71 14.75 8.98
CA ALA A 246 -4.76 15.15 7.96
C ALA A 246 -4.80 14.19 6.75
N ILE A 247 -4.78 12.87 6.94
CA ILE A 247 -4.81 11.91 5.83
C ILE A 247 -6.05 12.05 4.94
N ARG A 248 -7.21 12.36 5.53
CA ARG A 248 -8.44 12.64 4.76
C ARG A 248 -8.34 14.00 4.07
N GLU A 249 -7.95 15.05 4.78
CA GLU A 249 -7.78 16.38 4.18
C GLU A 249 -6.82 16.38 2.98
N VAL A 250 -5.74 15.60 3.05
CA VAL A 250 -4.79 15.42 1.94
C VAL A 250 -5.43 14.63 0.79
N SER A 251 -6.14 13.53 1.06
CA SER A 251 -6.79 12.73 0.00
C SER A 251 -7.77 13.54 -0.85
N HIS A 252 -8.45 14.52 -0.24
CA HIS A 252 -9.42 15.39 -0.91
C HIS A 252 -8.80 16.59 -1.64
N ASP A 253 -7.49 16.82 -1.53
CA ASP A 253 -6.82 17.95 -2.17
C ASP A 253 -5.83 17.51 -3.25
N LEU A 254 -6.29 17.56 -4.51
CA LEU A 254 -5.49 17.20 -5.68
C LEU A 254 -4.31 18.16 -5.96
N THR A 255 -4.31 19.33 -5.33
CA THR A 255 -3.22 20.30 -5.46
C THR A 255 -2.12 20.07 -4.43
N GLY A 256 -2.42 19.36 -3.34
CA GLY A 256 -1.53 19.20 -2.19
C GLY A 256 -1.18 20.51 -1.46
N ARG A 257 -1.81 21.64 -1.80
CA ARG A 257 -1.48 22.99 -1.29
C ARG A 257 -2.28 23.38 -0.06
N ARG A 258 -3.39 22.69 0.24
CA ARG A 258 -4.20 22.95 1.42
C ARG A 258 -3.38 22.64 2.68
N PRO A 259 -3.21 23.60 3.59
CA PRO A 259 -2.45 23.36 4.81
C PRO A 259 -3.16 22.37 5.73
N VAL A 260 -2.40 21.42 6.29
CA VAL A 260 -2.80 20.59 7.42
C VAL A 260 -2.23 21.17 8.71
N ARG A 261 -2.90 20.91 9.84
CA ARG A 261 -2.44 21.37 11.16
C ARG A 261 -1.32 20.47 11.69
N LEU A 262 -0.24 21.11 12.11
CA LEU A 262 0.88 20.49 12.81
C LEU A 262 0.76 20.74 14.31
N ALA A 263 1.47 19.92 15.08
CA ALA A 263 1.62 20.12 16.52
C ALA A 263 2.17 21.53 16.83
N GLY A 264 1.68 22.11 17.92
CA GLY A 264 2.05 23.48 18.32
C GLY A 264 1.43 24.59 17.46
N GLY A 265 0.39 24.28 16.66
CA GLY A 265 -0.39 25.27 15.92
C GLY A 265 0.24 25.74 14.60
N ARG A 266 1.39 25.18 14.23
CA ARG A 266 2.01 25.39 12.91
C ARG A 266 1.15 24.75 11.80
N GLN A 267 1.41 25.13 10.56
CA GLN A 267 0.75 24.55 9.39
C GLN A 267 1.78 24.31 8.28
N ALA A 268 1.55 23.27 7.50
CA ALA A 268 2.28 22.99 6.26
C ALA A 268 1.32 22.31 5.28
N SER A 269 1.50 22.52 3.98
CA SER A 269 0.77 21.75 2.98
C SER A 269 1.39 20.36 2.80
N ALA A 270 0.63 19.42 2.24
CA ALA A 270 1.15 18.09 1.96
C ALA A 270 2.29 18.13 0.93
N LEU A 271 2.20 19.05 -0.03
CA LEU A 271 3.26 19.31 -1.00
C LEU A 271 4.53 19.83 -0.32
N ASP A 272 4.43 20.77 0.63
CA ASP A 272 5.60 21.28 1.38
C ASP A 272 6.30 20.16 2.14
N ILE A 273 5.52 19.29 2.79
CA ILE A 273 6.05 18.16 3.54
C ILE A 273 6.80 17.22 2.59
N GLN A 274 6.18 16.81 1.48
CA GLN A 274 6.83 15.93 0.50
C GLN A 274 8.08 16.55 -0.14
N ARG A 275 8.08 17.86 -0.42
CA ARG A 275 9.24 18.58 -0.96
C ARG A 275 10.42 18.61 0.01
N GLU A 276 10.19 18.71 1.32
CA GLU A 276 11.28 18.56 2.31
C GLU A 276 11.88 17.15 2.23
N TYR A 277 11.04 16.10 2.29
CA TYR A 277 11.52 14.71 2.21
C TYR A 277 12.29 14.43 0.92
N TYR A 278 11.76 14.90 -0.21
CA TYR A 278 12.43 14.79 -1.51
C TYR A 278 13.77 15.52 -1.52
N SER A 279 13.84 16.75 -1.00
CA SER A 279 15.09 17.52 -0.95
C SER A 279 16.15 16.82 -0.09
N ARG A 280 15.76 16.25 1.06
CA ARG A 280 16.65 15.43 1.90
C ARG A 280 17.13 14.19 1.18
N ALA A 281 16.25 13.51 0.44
CA ALA A 281 16.63 12.36 -0.37
C ALA A 281 17.66 12.73 -1.44
N VAL A 282 17.44 13.83 -2.17
CA VAL A 282 18.39 14.32 -3.18
C VAL A 282 19.74 14.67 -2.56
N GLU A 283 19.77 15.38 -1.42
CA GLU A 283 21.00 15.69 -0.70
C GLU A 283 21.72 14.41 -0.24
N TYR A 284 21.00 13.47 0.36
CA TYR A 284 21.54 12.21 0.87
C TYR A 284 22.19 11.37 -0.23
N LEU A 285 21.60 11.35 -1.42
CA LEU A 285 22.14 10.59 -2.56
C LEU A 285 23.46 11.15 -3.11
N GLN A 286 23.85 12.40 -2.78
CA GLN A 286 25.13 12.96 -3.23
C GLN A 286 26.35 12.30 -2.56
N SER A 287 26.18 11.75 -1.36
CA SER A 287 27.25 11.12 -0.58
C SER A 287 27.14 9.59 -0.51
N ARG A 288 26.08 9.02 -1.10
CA ARG A 288 25.80 7.59 -1.15
C ARG A 288 26.41 6.96 -2.40
N GLU A 289 26.74 5.67 -2.31
CA GLU A 289 27.08 4.88 -3.49
C GLU A 289 25.92 4.89 -4.52
N PRO A 290 26.22 5.07 -5.82
CA PRO A 290 25.20 5.09 -6.86
C PRO A 290 24.38 3.80 -6.91
N ASP A 291 23.06 3.95 -6.95
CA ASP A 291 22.11 2.87 -7.11
C ASP A 291 21.06 3.28 -8.15
N THR A 292 21.00 2.55 -9.25
CA THR A 292 20.14 2.88 -10.39
C THR A 292 18.66 2.81 -10.04
N GLN A 293 18.24 1.87 -9.18
CA GLN A 293 16.82 1.74 -8.79
C GLN A 293 16.41 2.93 -7.93
N ILE A 294 17.25 3.33 -6.97
CA ILE A 294 16.97 4.48 -6.12
C ILE A 294 17.01 5.80 -6.90
N GLN A 295 17.91 5.93 -7.88
CA GLN A 295 17.93 7.08 -8.79
C GLN A 295 16.64 7.21 -9.59
N GLN A 296 16.10 6.10 -10.11
CA GLN A 296 14.81 6.08 -10.82
C GLN A 296 13.64 6.48 -9.90
N VAL A 297 13.65 5.99 -8.66
CA VAL A 297 12.64 6.36 -7.65
C VAL A 297 12.67 7.86 -7.37
N VAL A 298 13.85 8.44 -7.15
CA VAL A 298 13.97 9.87 -6.84
C VAL A 298 13.65 10.74 -8.06
N ASP A 299 14.03 10.34 -9.28
CA ASP A 299 13.60 11.02 -10.50
C ASP A 299 12.07 11.10 -10.62
N LEU A 300 11.40 9.95 -10.51
CA LEU A 300 9.94 9.89 -10.59
C LEU A 300 9.28 10.66 -9.44
N TRP A 301 9.83 10.59 -8.22
CA TRP A 301 9.35 11.40 -7.09
C TRP A 301 9.39 12.90 -7.41
N GLY A 302 10.51 13.39 -7.93
CA GLY A 302 10.67 14.78 -8.32
C GLY A 302 9.66 15.21 -9.38
N ARG A 303 9.54 14.43 -10.47
CA ARG A 303 8.58 14.70 -11.56
C ARG A 303 7.13 14.69 -11.08
N GLN A 304 6.77 13.77 -10.19
CA GLN A 304 5.43 13.70 -9.62
C GLN A 304 5.10 14.94 -8.78
N LEU A 305 6.04 15.40 -7.96
CA LEU A 305 5.85 16.63 -7.19
C LEU A 305 5.79 17.87 -8.08
N ASP A 306 6.59 17.94 -9.14
CA ASP A 306 6.54 19.01 -10.14
C ASP A 306 5.18 19.03 -10.87
N ALA A 307 4.65 17.86 -11.22
CA ALA A 307 3.35 17.70 -11.85
C ALA A 307 2.21 18.14 -10.93
N VAL A 308 2.23 17.71 -9.66
CA VAL A 308 1.27 18.18 -8.64
C VAL A 308 1.39 19.70 -8.45
N GLU A 309 2.59 20.25 -8.39
CA GLU A 309 2.77 21.68 -8.16
C GLU A 309 2.27 22.54 -9.32
N SER A 310 2.61 22.16 -10.55
CA SER A 310 2.25 22.85 -11.78
C SER A 310 0.84 22.55 -12.28
N GLN A 311 0.24 21.46 -11.78
CA GLN A 311 -1.01 20.86 -12.28
C GLN A 311 -0.91 20.43 -13.75
N ASP A 312 0.30 20.09 -14.21
CA ASP A 312 0.58 19.51 -15.53
C ASP A 312 1.16 18.11 -15.36
N PHE A 313 0.36 17.10 -15.69
CA PHE A 313 0.68 15.68 -15.50
C PHE A 313 1.27 15.01 -16.74
N ALA A 314 1.52 15.74 -17.84
CA ALA A 314 1.97 15.15 -19.10
C ALA A 314 3.33 14.42 -19.04
N LYS A 315 4.11 14.63 -17.97
CA LYS A 315 5.40 13.97 -17.75
C LYS A 315 5.33 12.74 -16.84
N VAL A 316 4.13 12.43 -16.33
CA VAL A 316 3.88 11.36 -15.35
C VAL A 316 2.59 10.59 -15.64
N ASP A 317 1.94 10.81 -16.79
CA ASP A 317 0.63 10.24 -17.12
C ASP A 317 0.72 8.75 -17.54
N THR A 318 1.92 8.19 -17.58
CA THR A 318 2.18 6.78 -17.89
C THR A 318 2.70 5.98 -16.69
N GLU A 319 2.88 6.62 -15.54
CA GLU A 319 3.57 6.09 -14.36
C GLU A 319 2.66 5.76 -13.16
#